data_AF-A0A9D7RDG6-F1
#
_entry.id   AF-A0A9D7RDG6-F1
#
_cell.length_a   1.000
_cell.length_b   1.000
_cell.length_c   1.000
_cell.angle_alpha   90.00
_cell.angle_beta   90.00
_cell.angle_gamma   90.00
#
_symmetry.space_group_name_H-M   'P 1'
#
loop_
_entity.id
_entity.type
_entity.pdbx_description
1 polymer ?
#
loop_
_entity_poly.entity_id
_entity_poly.type
_entity_poly.pdbx_seq_one_letter_code
_entity_poly.pdbx_strand_id
1 'polypeptide(L)'
;MYKFLFLALALSLSFACEKASSDDDVTPGGTDVVLSTGTFINGAHATSGTAKLIKDKDGKKFLLLENFKSDPGPDVRLYLATSLKDDDYTEITKTVTNGNVRLAVPGTAKDSQKFVLVWCEQFTVLFGSAELK
;
A
#
# COMPACT_ATOMS: atom_id res chain seq x y z
N MET A 1 -26.36 1.77 63.77
CA MET A 1 -25.71 2.48 62.64
C MET A 1 -24.24 2.13 62.68
N TYR A 2 -23.81 1.10 61.96
CA TYR A 2 -22.41 0.67 61.91
C TYR A 2 -22.12 0.19 60.49
N LYS A 3 -20.84 0.29 60.12
CA LYS A 3 -20.18 -0.35 58.97
C LYS A 3 -20.35 0.43 57.66
N PHE A 4 -19.33 0.61 56.83
CA PHE A 4 -18.03 -0.04 56.69
C PHE A 4 -17.19 0.93 55.80
N LEU A 5 -15.93 1.18 56.16
CA LEU A 5 -14.74 0.58 55.56
C LEU A 5 -14.15 1.41 54.41
N PHE A 6 -12.87 1.74 54.62
CA PHE A 6 -11.86 2.07 53.63
C PHE A 6 -12.01 1.28 52.32
N LEU A 7 -11.85 1.95 51.17
CA LEU A 7 -10.89 1.49 50.17
C LEU A 7 -10.53 2.63 49.19
N ALA A 8 -9.29 3.09 49.29
CA ALA A 8 -8.62 3.77 48.19
C ALA A 8 -8.26 2.72 47.13
N LEU A 9 -8.53 3.00 45.86
CA LEU A 9 -7.78 2.38 44.76
C LEU A 9 -7.76 3.32 43.55
N ALA A 10 -6.68 4.09 43.45
CA ALA A 10 -6.27 4.68 42.19
C ALA A 10 -5.82 3.55 41.27
N LEU A 11 -6.43 3.42 40.10
CA LEU A 11 -5.92 2.56 39.03
C LEU A 11 -5.83 3.39 37.75
N SER A 12 -4.66 4.02 37.60
CA SER A 12 -4.17 4.56 36.35
C SER A 12 -3.97 3.41 35.36
N LEU A 13 -4.85 3.28 34.37
CA LEU A 13 -4.56 2.48 33.19
C LEU A 13 -3.84 3.35 32.16
N SER A 14 -2.52 3.31 32.25
CA SER A 14 -1.62 3.62 31.14
C SER A 14 -1.93 2.63 30.02
N PHE A 15 -2.56 3.08 28.94
CA PHE A 15 -2.56 2.33 27.69
C PHE A 15 -1.13 2.40 27.13
N ALA A 16 -0.31 1.42 27.52
CA ALA A 16 0.95 1.16 26.86
C ALA A 16 0.65 0.82 25.39
N CYS A 17 1.29 1.58 24.50
CA CYS A 17 1.27 1.39 23.07
C CYS A 17 1.95 0.06 22.73
N GLU A 18 1.20 -0.92 22.24
CA GLU A 18 1.80 -2.07 21.55
C GLU A 18 1.87 -1.69 20.06
N LYS A 19 3.02 -1.16 19.62
CA LYS A 19 3.31 -1.09 18.19
C LYS A 19 3.49 -2.52 17.69
N ALA A 20 2.53 -3.00 16.90
CA ALA A 20 2.77 -4.14 16.04
C ALA A 20 3.84 -3.75 15.00
N SER A 21 5.07 -4.21 15.23
CA SER A 21 6.08 -4.32 14.18
C SER A 21 5.74 -5.55 13.34
N SER A 22 5.42 -5.32 12.08
CA SER A 22 5.37 -6.35 11.05
C SER A 22 6.41 -5.97 9.99
N ASP A 23 7.68 -6.21 10.31
CA ASP A 23 8.77 -6.17 9.34
C ASP A 23 8.74 -7.47 8.52
N ASP A 24 7.73 -7.62 7.66
CA ASP A 24 7.82 -8.51 6.51
C ASP A 24 8.63 -7.78 5.44
N ASP A 25 9.94 -7.65 5.61
CA ASP A 25 10.80 -6.94 4.66
C ASP A 25 10.66 -7.56 3.26
N VAL A 26 9.92 -6.87 2.37
CA VAL A 26 9.89 -7.19 0.95
C VAL A 26 11.11 -6.54 0.33
N THR A 27 12.27 -7.13 0.60
CA THR A 27 13.51 -6.73 -0.06
C THR A 27 13.43 -7.20 -1.51
N PRO A 28 13.86 -6.37 -2.48
CA PRO A 28 14.28 -6.91 -3.77
C PRO A 28 15.22 -8.10 -3.53
N GLY A 29 14.99 -9.25 -4.17
CA GLY A 29 15.91 -10.38 -4.04
C GLY A 29 17.32 -9.93 -4.42
N GLY A 30 18.38 -10.56 -3.92
CA GLY A 30 19.77 -10.09 -4.14
C GLY A 30 20.22 -9.91 -5.59
N THR A 31 19.38 -10.28 -6.58
CA THR A 31 19.58 -10.09 -8.02
C THR A 31 18.58 -9.13 -8.68
N ASP A 32 17.62 -8.58 -7.93
CA ASP A 32 16.58 -7.69 -8.45
C ASP A 32 17.14 -6.27 -8.63
N VAL A 33 16.79 -5.63 -9.74
CA VAL A 33 17.18 -4.25 -10.06
C VAL A 33 15.98 -3.34 -9.90
N VAL A 34 16.10 -2.30 -9.07
CA VAL A 34 15.10 -1.24 -8.98
C VAL A 34 15.17 -0.36 -10.23
N LEU A 35 14.05 -0.27 -10.96
CA LEU A 35 13.92 0.53 -12.18
C LEU A 35 13.43 1.95 -11.88
N SER A 36 12.48 2.09 -10.96
CA SER A 36 11.90 3.36 -10.56
C SER A 36 11.20 3.24 -9.21
N THR A 37 11.03 4.36 -8.52
CA THR A 37 10.40 4.42 -7.19
C THR A 37 9.44 5.60 -7.08
N GLY A 38 8.38 5.44 -6.29
CA GLY A 38 7.41 6.48 -5.98
C GLY A 38 6.88 6.34 -4.55
N THR A 39 6.53 7.47 -3.93
CA THR A 39 5.85 7.49 -2.64
C THR A 39 4.36 7.73 -2.88
N PHE A 40 3.51 6.95 -2.21
CA PHE A 40 2.07 7.16 -2.31
C PHE A 40 1.65 8.49 -1.68
N ILE A 41 0.76 9.18 -2.37
CA ILE A 41 0.03 10.35 -1.89
C ILE A 41 -1.48 10.03 -1.88
N ASN A 42 -2.18 10.71 -0.99
CA ASN A 42 -3.64 10.62 -0.89
C ASN A 42 -4.32 11.12 -2.17
N GLY A 43 -5.40 10.46 -2.55
CA GLY A 43 -6.42 10.98 -3.45
C GLY A 43 -7.67 11.27 -2.63
N ALA A 44 -8.77 10.59 -2.94
CA ALA A 44 -10.00 10.67 -2.16
C ALA A 44 -9.92 10.00 -0.77
N HIS A 45 -8.95 9.11 -0.57
CA HIS A 45 -8.80 8.31 0.65
C HIS A 45 -7.36 8.35 1.17
N ALA A 46 -7.18 7.99 2.45
CA ALA A 46 -5.85 7.90 3.02
C ALA A 46 -5.07 6.78 2.31
N THR A 47 -3.92 7.11 1.74
CA THR A 47 -3.04 6.16 1.06
C THR A 47 -1.58 6.55 1.31
N SER A 48 -0.75 5.59 1.74
CA SER A 48 0.66 5.83 2.06
C SER A 48 1.53 4.60 1.77
N GLY A 49 2.84 4.76 1.87
CA GLY A 49 3.85 3.74 1.57
C GLY A 49 4.69 4.09 0.34
N THR A 50 5.48 3.13 -0.11
CA THR A 50 6.38 3.26 -1.26
C THR A 50 6.07 2.19 -2.30
N ALA A 51 6.10 2.57 -3.58
CA ALA A 51 6.03 1.69 -4.72
C ALA A 51 7.40 1.65 -5.41
N LYS A 52 7.92 0.44 -5.69
CA LYS A 52 9.13 0.22 -6.49
C LYS A 52 8.80 -0.66 -7.67
N LEU A 53 9.10 -0.20 -8.88
CA LEU A 53 9.11 -1.08 -10.04
C LEU A 53 10.50 -1.74 -10.10
N ILE A 54 10.54 -3.06 -10.03
CA ILE A 54 11.77 -3.83 -10.09
C ILE A 54 11.78 -4.74 -11.32
N LYS A 55 12.97 -5.22 -11.67
CA LYS A 55 13.18 -6.26 -12.67
C LYS A 55 14.01 -7.38 -12.07
N ASP A 56 13.56 -8.62 -12.21
CA ASP A 56 14.33 -9.79 -11.76
C ASP A 56 15.43 -10.18 -12.76
N LYS A 57 16.22 -11.20 -12.40
CA LYS A 57 17.29 -11.75 -13.24
C LYS A 57 16.83 -12.30 -14.60
N ASP A 58 15.56 -12.69 -14.71
CA ASP A 58 14.96 -13.24 -15.93
C ASP A 58 14.28 -12.15 -16.77
N GLY A 59 14.40 -10.87 -16.35
CA GLY A 59 13.83 -9.72 -17.04
C GLY A 59 12.36 -9.46 -16.74
N LYS A 60 11.74 -10.20 -15.83
CA LYS A 60 10.33 -10.01 -15.45
C LYS A 60 10.21 -8.81 -14.52
N LYS A 61 9.19 -7.98 -14.76
CA LYS A 61 8.89 -6.81 -13.94
C LYS A 61 7.97 -7.17 -12.78
N PHE A 62 8.24 -6.59 -11.62
CA PHE A 62 7.37 -6.69 -10.44
C PHE A 62 7.18 -5.32 -9.81
N LEU A 63 6.03 -5.11 -9.20
CA LEU A 63 5.73 -3.97 -8.36
C LEU A 63 5.90 -4.40 -6.91
N LEU A 64 6.86 -3.81 -6.21
CA LEU A 64 6.99 -3.95 -4.76
C LEU A 64 6.27 -2.78 -4.09
N LEU A 65 5.41 -3.09 -3.14
CA LEU A 65 4.79 -2.14 -2.24
C LEU A 65 5.43 -2.31 -0.87
N GLU A 66 5.88 -1.22 -0.27
CA GLU A 66 6.53 -1.19 1.05
C GLU A 66 5.76 -0.26 1.98
N ASN A 67 5.50 -0.73 3.19
CA ASN A 67 4.69 -0.09 4.21
C ASN A 67 3.37 0.45 3.67
N PHE A 68 2.80 -0.25 2.68
CA PHE A 68 1.66 0.25 1.93
C PHE A 68 0.39 0.17 2.77
N LYS A 69 -0.36 1.27 2.78
CA LYS A 69 -1.68 1.34 3.43
C LYS A 69 -2.62 2.14 2.55
N SER A 70 -3.83 1.63 2.36
CA SER A 70 -4.97 2.38 1.83
C SER A 70 -6.25 2.02 2.60
N ASP A 71 -7.21 2.94 2.63
CA ASP A 71 -8.54 2.67 3.17
C ASP A 71 -9.24 1.56 2.37
N PRO A 72 -10.10 0.73 3.00
CA PRO A 72 -10.87 -0.27 2.29
C PRO A 72 -11.96 0.36 1.41
N GLY A 73 -12.38 -0.37 0.38
CA GLY A 73 -13.52 0.00 -0.46
C GLY A 73 -14.13 -1.25 -1.12
N PRO A 74 -15.30 -1.13 -1.76
CA PRO A 74 -16.04 -2.29 -2.25
C PRO A 74 -15.40 -2.96 -3.48
N ASP A 75 -14.65 -2.23 -4.32
CA ASP A 75 -13.94 -2.77 -5.48
C ASP A 75 -12.63 -2.00 -5.70
N VAL A 76 -11.70 -2.10 -4.75
CA VAL A 76 -10.39 -1.42 -4.82
C VAL A 76 -9.37 -2.29 -5.52
N ARG A 77 -8.71 -1.70 -6.52
CA ARG A 77 -7.75 -2.33 -7.43
C ARG A 77 -6.44 -1.53 -7.50
N LEU A 78 -5.40 -2.18 -8.02
CA LEU A 78 -4.13 -1.52 -8.32
C LEU A 78 -3.88 -1.49 -9.82
N TYR A 79 -3.66 -0.30 -10.36
CA TYR A 79 -3.37 -0.07 -11.77
C TYR A 79 -1.97 0.51 -11.94
N LEU A 80 -1.34 0.22 -13.08
CA LEU A 80 -0.18 0.97 -13.59
C LEU A 80 -0.65 1.79 -14.80
N ALA A 81 -0.61 3.12 -14.70
CA ALA A 81 -1.28 4.05 -15.62
C ALA A 81 -0.34 5.13 -16.17
N THR A 82 -0.70 5.72 -17.30
CA THR A 82 0.06 6.84 -17.91
C THR A 82 -0.26 8.19 -17.27
N SER A 83 -1.39 8.30 -16.58
CA SER A 83 -1.84 9.50 -15.89
C SER A 83 -2.55 9.14 -14.58
N LEU A 84 -3.08 10.14 -13.87
CA LEU A 84 -3.91 9.93 -12.67
C LEU A 84 -5.38 9.56 -12.99
N LYS A 85 -5.67 9.22 -14.24
CA LYS A 85 -6.99 8.80 -14.73
C LYS A 85 -7.01 7.31 -15.07
N ASP A 86 -8.20 6.75 -15.17
CA ASP A 86 -8.50 5.38 -15.54
C ASP A 86 -8.71 5.19 -17.05
N ASP A 87 -8.03 5.97 -17.89
CA ASP A 87 -8.18 5.94 -19.35
C ASP A 87 -7.13 5.07 -20.06
N ASP A 88 -5.89 5.06 -19.57
CA ASP A 88 -4.79 4.25 -20.12
C ASP A 88 -3.97 3.59 -19.02
N TYR A 89 -4.36 2.36 -18.69
CA TYR A 89 -3.77 1.60 -17.59
C TYR A 89 -3.63 0.11 -17.89
N THR A 90 -2.83 -0.55 -17.05
CA THR A 90 -2.74 -2.01 -16.95
C THR A 90 -3.09 -2.40 -15.53
N GLU A 91 -4.11 -3.24 -15.37
CA GLU A 91 -4.52 -3.77 -14.07
C GLU A 91 -3.46 -4.74 -13.53
N ILE A 92 -2.94 -4.45 -12.33
CA ILE A 92 -1.96 -5.29 -11.64
C ILE A 92 -2.67 -6.34 -10.78
N THR A 93 -3.70 -5.91 -10.05
CA THR A 93 -4.53 -6.81 -9.22
C THR A 93 -5.91 -6.22 -8.97
N LYS A 94 -6.91 -7.10 -8.85
CA LYS A 94 -8.30 -6.78 -8.46
C LYS A 94 -8.50 -6.72 -6.95
N THR A 95 -7.46 -6.96 -6.18
CA THR A 95 -7.51 -6.96 -4.73
C THR A 95 -6.29 -6.26 -4.17
N VAL A 96 -6.54 -5.27 -3.33
CA VAL A 96 -5.50 -4.49 -2.65
C VAL A 96 -5.27 -5.05 -1.26
N THR A 97 -4.01 -5.35 -0.96
CA THR A 97 -3.57 -5.86 0.35
C THR A 97 -2.62 -4.84 0.97
N ASN A 98 -2.89 -4.43 2.21
CA ASN A 98 -2.01 -3.56 2.98
C ASN A 98 -0.78 -4.32 3.46
N GLY A 99 0.34 -3.62 3.64
CA GLY A 99 1.62 -4.16 4.09
C GLY A 99 2.67 -4.18 2.98
N ASN A 100 3.60 -5.11 3.10
CA ASN A 100 4.69 -5.29 2.15
C ASN A 100 4.28 -6.37 1.13
N VAL A 101 4.21 -6.02 -0.16
CA VAL A 101 3.62 -6.90 -1.18
C VAL A 101 4.46 -6.89 -2.46
N ARG A 102 4.66 -8.05 -3.07
CA ARG A 102 5.28 -8.21 -4.40
C ARG A 102 4.25 -8.69 -5.41
N LEU A 103 4.00 -7.89 -6.43
CA LEU A 103 2.99 -8.13 -7.47
C LEU A 103 3.65 -8.28 -8.83
N ALA A 104 3.26 -9.27 -9.62
CA ALA A 104 3.73 -9.40 -11.00
C ALA A 104 3.17 -8.29 -11.87
N VAL A 105 4.02 -7.66 -12.69
CA VAL A 105 3.56 -6.69 -13.69
C VAL A 105 3.33 -7.41 -15.01
N PRO A 106 2.12 -7.36 -15.60
CA PRO A 106 1.86 -7.98 -16.89
C PRO A 106 2.79 -7.46 -17.99
N GLY A 107 3.21 -8.34 -18.91
CA GLY A 107 4.08 -7.96 -20.04
C GLY A 107 3.43 -6.97 -21.03
N THR A 108 2.12 -6.74 -20.92
CA THR A 108 1.37 -5.73 -21.66
C THR A 108 1.51 -4.32 -21.10
N ALA A 109 2.11 -4.16 -19.92
CA ALA A 109 2.38 -2.86 -19.32
C ALA A 109 3.37 -2.07 -20.17
N LYS A 110 3.06 -0.78 -20.42
CA LYS A 110 3.86 0.11 -21.26
C LYS A 110 4.84 0.91 -20.40
N ASP A 111 6.02 1.21 -20.94
CA ASP A 111 7.01 2.06 -20.25
C ASP A 111 6.53 3.51 -20.03
N SER A 112 5.48 3.93 -20.75
CA SER A 112 4.81 5.21 -20.52
C SER A 112 3.92 5.22 -19.27
N GLN A 113 3.60 4.06 -18.69
CA GLN A 113 2.76 3.97 -17.50
C GLN A 113 3.62 4.15 -16.24
N LYS A 114 3.62 5.37 -15.71
CA LYS A 114 4.49 5.79 -14.61
C LYS A 114 3.74 6.01 -13.29
N PHE A 115 2.43 5.79 -13.25
CA PHE A 115 1.64 5.97 -12.04
C PHE A 115 1.11 4.65 -11.53
N VAL A 116 1.34 4.34 -10.25
CA VAL A 116 0.62 3.29 -9.55
C VAL A 116 -0.62 3.91 -8.94
N LEU A 117 -1.81 3.49 -9.37
CA LEU A 117 -3.08 4.01 -8.87
C LEU A 117 -3.74 2.98 -7.96
N VAL A 118 -4.21 3.43 -6.80
CA VAL A 118 -5.20 2.71 -6.00
C VAL A 118 -6.56 3.22 -6.43
N TRP A 119 -7.32 2.39 -7.14
CA TRP A 119 -8.55 2.82 -7.82
C TRP A 119 -9.74 2.03 -7.32
N CYS A 120 -10.84 2.70 -6.98
CA CYS A 120 -12.10 2.03 -6.70
C CYS A 120 -12.95 2.02 -7.97
N GLU A 121 -13.05 0.86 -8.60
CA GLU A 121 -13.72 0.70 -9.90
C GLU A 121 -15.22 0.98 -9.79
N GLN A 122 -15.87 0.47 -8.75
CA GLN A 122 -17.31 0.64 -8.54
C GLN A 122 -17.74 2.12 -8.45
N PHE A 123 -16.88 3.00 -7.93
CA PHE A 123 -17.18 4.42 -7.77
C PHE A 123 -16.37 5.33 -8.69
N THR A 124 -15.53 4.77 -9.56
CA THR A 124 -14.71 5.52 -10.52
C THR A 124 -13.91 6.64 -9.82
N VAL A 125 -13.21 6.28 -8.73
CA VAL A 125 -12.51 7.26 -7.88
C VAL A 125 -11.09 6.81 -7.53
N LEU A 126 -10.16 7.76 -7.61
CA LEU A 126 -8.77 7.59 -7.21
C LEU A 126 -8.64 7.66 -5.68
N PHE A 127 -8.30 6.55 -5.04
CA PHE A 127 -8.02 6.51 -3.60
C PHE A 127 -6.67 7.14 -3.27
N GLY A 128 -5.66 6.86 -4.09
CA GLY A 128 -4.31 7.39 -3.93
C GLY A 128 -3.42 6.97 -5.09
N SER A 129 -2.24 7.57 -5.18
CA SER A 129 -1.33 7.29 -6.29
C SER A 129 0.13 7.45 -5.90
N ALA A 130 1.02 6.75 -6.61
CA ALA A 130 2.46 6.97 -6.56
C ALA A 130 3.00 7.17 -7.98
N GLU A 131 3.69 8.28 -8.23
CA GLU A 131 4.43 8.50 -9.47
C GLU A 131 5.82 7.84 -9.37
N LEU A 132 6.13 6.94 -10.29
CA LEU A 132 7.40 6.24 -10.42
C LEU A 132 8.41 7.09 -11.19
N LYS A 133 9.51 7.43 -10.53
CA LYS A 133 10.61 8.27 -11.07
C LYS A 133 11.91 7.50 -11.17
#